data_AF-A0A3B8Y0N4-F1
#
_entry.id   AF-A0A3B8Y0N4-F1
#
_cell.length_a   1.000
_cell.length_b   1.000
_cell.length_c   1.000
_cell.angle_alpha   90.00
_cell.angle_beta   90.00
_cell.angle_gamma   90.00
#
_symmetry.space_group_name_H-M   'P 1'
#
loop_
_entity.id
_entity.type
_entity.pdbx_description
1 polymer ?
#
loop_
_entity_poly.entity_id
_entity_poly.type
_entity_poly.pdbx_seq_one_letter_code
_entity_poly.pdbx_strand_id
1 'polypeptide(L)'
;MMKLGKILLAISLSIVTVFCSLTQPVLAQETAINCNLPESIAINFLDAKCSERVLAEPETFYRYYSQDQSKKGRYLTTDQYSLNTNVIKKLALNQEWGNQATTVMTVTLPEGTTVYEGIVGPQTPSECYPGGGQQTFITDSKNPEIKWSEGKPISVGCFVCP
;
A
#
# COMPACT_ATOMS: atom_id res chain seq x y z
N MET A 1 -30.91 64.93 56.59
CA MET A 1 -31.35 65.36 55.24
C MET A 1 -30.12 65.64 54.39
N MET A 2 -29.80 64.79 53.41
CA MET A 2 -29.17 65.18 52.13
C MET A 2 -29.13 63.96 51.21
N LYS A 3 -29.81 64.07 50.08
CA LYS A 3 -29.69 63.19 48.90
C LYS A 3 -28.46 63.62 48.10
N LEU A 4 -27.72 62.66 47.56
CA LEU A 4 -26.99 62.68 46.28
C LEU A 4 -26.38 61.27 46.16
N GLY A 5 -26.39 60.53 45.07
CA GLY A 5 -26.62 60.79 43.65
C GLY A 5 -25.88 59.64 42.94
N LYS A 6 -26.57 58.95 42.02
CA LYS A 6 -26.14 57.74 41.30
C LYS A 6 -24.76 57.88 40.63
N ILE A 7 -24.02 56.77 40.53
CA ILE A 7 -23.35 56.33 39.29
C ILE A 7 -23.35 54.80 39.25
N LEU A 8 -23.97 54.27 38.20
CA LEU A 8 -23.95 52.87 37.79
C LEU A 8 -22.62 52.63 37.07
N LEU A 9 -21.87 51.60 37.47
CA LEU A 9 -20.86 50.99 36.60
C LEU A 9 -21.11 49.49 36.55
N ALA A 10 -21.61 49.03 35.42
CA ALA A 10 -21.79 47.63 35.10
C ALA A 10 -20.41 46.99 34.93
N ILE A 11 -20.14 45.91 35.67
CA ILE A 11 -19.01 45.03 35.40
C ILE A 11 -19.60 43.66 35.12
N SER A 12 -19.61 43.31 33.84
CA SER A 12 -19.94 41.97 33.35
C SER A 12 -18.82 41.02 33.76
N LEU A 13 -19.08 40.14 34.72
CA LEU A 13 -18.19 39.02 35.03
C LEU A 13 -18.50 37.88 34.05
N SER A 14 -17.70 37.75 33.01
CA SER A 14 -17.73 36.59 32.12
C SER A 14 -17.31 35.34 32.91
N ILE A 15 -18.25 34.44 33.14
CA ILE A 15 -17.99 33.10 33.66
C ILE A 15 -17.23 32.35 32.57
N VAL A 16 -15.91 32.20 32.73
CA VAL A 16 -15.13 31.25 31.94
C VAL A 16 -15.48 29.87 32.46
N THR A 17 -16.50 29.25 31.88
CA THR A 17 -16.72 27.81 32.01
C THR A 17 -15.55 27.12 31.30
N VAL A 18 -14.61 26.62 32.10
CA VAL A 18 -13.62 25.65 31.65
C VAL A 18 -14.39 24.37 31.31
N PHE A 19 -14.79 24.23 30.06
CA PHE A 19 -15.25 22.95 29.54
C PHE A 19 -14.04 22.03 29.45
N CYS A 20 -14.10 20.99 30.28
CA CYS A 20 -13.23 19.83 30.22
C CYS A 20 -13.38 19.18 28.84
N SER A 21 -12.44 19.43 27.93
CA SER A 21 -12.32 18.62 26.72
C SER A 21 -11.70 17.30 27.12
N LEU A 22 -12.54 16.34 27.48
CA LEU A 22 -12.20 14.92 27.46
C LEU A 22 -11.72 14.62 26.04
N THR A 23 -10.42 14.38 25.88
CA THR A 23 -9.87 13.72 24.70
C THR A 23 -10.59 12.39 24.54
N GLN A 24 -11.53 12.33 23.60
CA GLN A 24 -12.16 11.06 23.23
C GLN A 24 -11.06 10.17 22.65
N PRO A 25 -10.95 8.90 23.10
CA PRO A 25 -10.10 7.95 22.41
C PRO A 25 -10.65 7.80 20.99
N VAL A 26 -9.83 8.13 19.99
CA VAL A 26 -10.12 7.82 18.59
C VAL A 26 -10.27 6.31 18.52
N LEU A 27 -11.50 5.83 18.30
CA LEU A 27 -11.79 4.43 18.02
C LEU A 27 -10.95 4.05 16.79
N ALA A 28 -9.93 3.20 17.00
CA ALA A 28 -9.29 2.49 15.92
C ALA A 28 -10.38 1.74 15.18
N GLN A 29 -10.71 2.18 13.97
CA GLN A 29 -11.58 1.40 13.09
C GLN A 29 -10.84 0.10 12.82
N GLU A 30 -11.34 -1.00 13.39
CA GLU A 30 -10.87 -2.35 13.09
C GLU A 30 -11.08 -2.56 11.59
N THR A 31 -10.02 -2.37 10.81
CA THR A 31 -10.04 -2.62 9.37
C THR A 31 -10.36 -4.10 9.20
N ALA A 32 -11.59 -4.39 8.78
CA ALA A 32 -12.00 -5.75 8.49
C ALA A 32 -11.11 -6.29 7.36
N ILE A 33 -10.20 -7.20 7.70
CA ILE A 33 -9.34 -7.89 6.74
C ILE A 33 -10.24 -8.75 5.87
N ASN A 34 -10.29 -8.43 4.58
CA ASN A 34 -11.04 -9.21 3.59
C ASN A 34 -10.06 -9.84 2.60
N CYS A 35 -9.18 -10.66 3.15
CA CYS A 35 -8.12 -11.34 2.43
C CYS A 35 -7.72 -12.54 3.30
N ASN A 36 -7.76 -13.76 2.75
CA ASN A 36 -7.42 -14.98 3.49
C ASN A 36 -5.89 -15.15 3.64
N LEU A 37 -5.23 -14.11 4.16
CA LEU A 37 -3.80 -14.04 4.41
C LEU A 37 -3.55 -13.45 5.80
N PRO A 38 -2.38 -13.70 6.41
CA PRO A 38 -1.95 -12.98 7.60
C PRO A 38 -2.02 -11.47 7.36
N GLU A 39 -2.41 -10.72 8.39
CA GLU A 39 -2.52 -9.25 8.34
C GLU A 39 -1.26 -8.60 7.76
N SER A 40 -0.08 -9.04 8.19
CA SER A 40 1.22 -8.53 7.71
C SER A 40 1.45 -8.66 6.19
N ILE A 41 0.68 -9.52 5.51
CA ILE A 41 0.66 -9.63 4.05
C ILE A 41 -0.56 -8.88 3.49
N ALA A 42 -1.74 -9.05 4.10
CA ALA A 42 -2.98 -8.43 3.65
C ALA A 42 -2.87 -6.90 3.54
N ILE A 43 -2.16 -6.25 4.45
CA ILE A 43 -1.93 -4.79 4.43
C ILE A 43 -1.20 -4.27 3.18
N ASN A 44 -0.57 -5.14 2.38
CA ASN A 44 0.03 -4.76 1.10
C ASN A 44 -1.00 -4.62 -0.03
N PHE A 45 -2.24 -5.05 0.22
CA PHE A 45 -3.38 -4.82 -0.66
C PHE A 45 -4.19 -3.62 -0.16
N LEU A 46 -4.80 -2.88 -1.09
CA LEU A 46 -5.65 -1.75 -0.79
C LEU A 46 -6.80 -2.17 0.13
N ASP A 47 -7.00 -1.42 1.22
CA ASP A 47 -7.95 -1.71 2.30
C ASP A 47 -7.82 -3.13 2.91
N ALA A 48 -6.66 -3.78 2.80
CA ALA A 48 -6.46 -5.18 3.17
C ALA A 48 -7.44 -6.15 2.48
N LYS A 49 -7.79 -5.87 1.21
CA LYS A 49 -8.72 -6.66 0.39
C LYS A 49 -8.00 -7.43 -0.71
N CYS A 50 -8.22 -8.74 -0.76
CA CYS A 50 -7.76 -9.58 -1.86
C CYS A 50 -8.75 -10.72 -2.13
N SER A 51 -8.68 -11.31 -3.33
CA SER A 51 -9.42 -12.51 -3.69
C SER A 51 -8.47 -13.70 -3.78
N GLU A 52 -8.82 -14.80 -3.12
CA GLU A 52 -8.11 -16.07 -3.25
C GLU A 52 -8.66 -16.85 -4.47
N ARG A 53 -7.76 -17.40 -5.28
CA ARG A 53 -8.11 -18.23 -6.43
C ARG A 53 -7.09 -19.35 -6.60
N VAL A 54 -7.55 -20.55 -6.95
CA VAL A 54 -6.69 -21.65 -7.42
C VAL A 54 -6.65 -21.60 -8.94
N LEU A 55 -5.45 -21.63 -9.53
CA LEU A 55 -5.29 -21.63 -10.98
C LEU A 55 -5.81 -22.94 -11.59
N ALA A 56 -6.73 -22.85 -12.54
CA ALA A 56 -7.27 -24.02 -13.26
C ALA A 56 -6.37 -24.47 -14.44
N GLU A 57 -5.44 -23.63 -14.85
CA GLU A 57 -4.44 -23.89 -15.89
C GLU A 57 -3.20 -23.02 -15.62
N PRO A 58 -2.04 -23.28 -16.24
CA PRO A 58 -0.87 -22.43 -16.07
C PRO A 58 -1.13 -20.99 -16.52
N GLU A 59 -0.84 -20.01 -15.67
CA GLU A 59 -1.08 -18.58 -15.93
C GLU A 59 0.23 -17.79 -15.86
N THR A 60 0.37 -16.78 -16.71
CA THR A 60 1.59 -15.96 -16.82
C THR A 60 1.40 -14.57 -16.23
N PHE A 61 2.32 -14.21 -15.35
CA PHE A 61 2.41 -12.92 -14.68
C PHE A 61 3.72 -12.22 -15.01
N TYR A 62 3.88 -11.00 -14.51
CA TYR A 62 5.09 -10.19 -14.63
C TYR A 62 5.69 -9.94 -13.26
N ARG A 63 7.03 -9.85 -13.23
CA ARG A 63 7.78 -9.44 -12.05
C ARG A 63 8.85 -8.43 -12.41
N TYR A 64 8.82 -7.31 -11.70
CA TYR A 64 9.79 -6.24 -11.80
C TYR A 64 10.84 -6.35 -10.68
N TYR A 65 12.11 -6.23 -11.04
CA TYR A 65 13.23 -6.35 -10.12
C TYR A 65 14.44 -5.52 -10.60
N SER A 66 15.44 -5.36 -9.72
CA SER A 66 16.71 -4.72 -10.06
C SER A 66 17.94 -5.60 -9.87
N GLN A 67 17.89 -6.57 -8.95
CA GLN A 67 19.06 -7.39 -8.61
C GLN A 67 18.70 -8.87 -8.72
N ASP A 68 19.60 -9.67 -9.28
CA ASP A 68 19.36 -11.08 -9.60
C ASP A 68 18.95 -11.93 -8.39
N GLN A 69 19.51 -11.66 -7.21
CA GLN A 69 19.19 -12.36 -5.98
C GLN A 69 17.73 -12.16 -5.51
N SER A 70 17.08 -11.09 -5.98
CA SER A 70 15.69 -10.74 -5.63
C SER A 70 14.67 -11.17 -6.68
N LYS A 71 15.11 -11.73 -7.82
CA LYS A 71 14.23 -11.94 -8.97
C LYS A 71 13.16 -13.01 -8.78
N LYS A 72 13.31 -13.94 -7.83
CA LYS A 72 12.33 -15.00 -7.52
C LYS A 72 11.51 -14.70 -6.26
N GLY A 73 10.86 -13.54 -6.24
CA GLY A 73 10.03 -13.11 -5.11
C GLY A 73 8.55 -13.45 -5.28
N ARG A 74 7.79 -13.23 -4.21
CA ARG A 74 6.39 -13.68 -4.05
C ARG A 74 5.32 -12.72 -4.59
N TYR A 75 5.68 -11.49 -4.90
CA TYR A 75 4.76 -10.49 -5.44
C TYR A 75 4.94 -10.38 -6.96
N LEU A 76 3.85 -10.55 -7.68
CA LEU A 76 3.73 -10.57 -9.13
C LEU A 76 2.64 -9.57 -9.54
N THR A 77 2.46 -9.35 -10.84
CA THR A 77 1.36 -8.53 -11.39
C THR A 77 0.94 -9.01 -12.76
N THR A 78 -0.31 -8.81 -13.16
CA THR A 78 -0.73 -8.94 -14.57
C THR A 78 -0.52 -7.65 -15.37
N ASP A 79 -0.29 -6.53 -14.69
CA ASP A 79 -0.07 -5.24 -15.35
C ASP A 79 1.32 -5.19 -16.00
N GLN A 80 1.38 -4.53 -17.15
CA GLN A 80 2.64 -4.25 -17.83
C GLN A 80 2.91 -2.76 -17.89
N TYR A 81 4.12 -2.43 -17.48
CA TYR A 81 4.69 -1.10 -17.46
C TYR A 81 6.00 -1.09 -18.24
N SER A 82 6.16 -0.09 -19.11
CA SER A 82 7.38 0.13 -19.89
C SER A 82 8.38 1.06 -19.22
N LEU A 83 7.94 1.88 -18.26
CA LEU A 83 8.75 2.87 -17.55
C LEU A 83 8.82 2.55 -16.05
N ASN A 84 10.03 2.49 -15.50
CA ASN A 84 10.26 2.12 -14.09
C ASN A 84 9.53 3.01 -13.09
N THR A 85 9.40 4.32 -13.35
CA THR A 85 8.71 5.25 -12.45
C THR A 85 7.22 4.92 -12.32
N ASN A 86 6.60 4.35 -13.36
CA ASN A 86 5.23 3.84 -13.29
C ASN A 86 5.16 2.58 -12.43
N VAL A 87 6.11 1.66 -12.60
CA VAL A 87 6.20 0.44 -11.76
C VAL A 87 6.33 0.83 -10.28
N ILE A 88 7.26 1.72 -9.96
CA ILE A 88 7.54 2.16 -8.59
C ILE A 88 6.28 2.74 -7.95
N LYS A 89 5.56 3.62 -8.66
CA LYS A 89 4.35 4.25 -8.13
C LYS A 89 3.18 3.27 -8.02
N LYS A 90 2.92 2.50 -9.08
CA LYS A 90 1.75 1.61 -9.17
C LYS A 90 1.87 0.36 -8.30
N LEU A 91 3.09 -0.16 -8.16
CA LEU A 91 3.39 -1.31 -7.30
C LEU A 91 3.98 -0.90 -5.94
N ALA A 92 3.90 0.40 -5.61
CA ALA A 92 4.36 0.98 -4.35
C ALA A 92 5.74 0.47 -3.88
N LEU A 93 6.71 0.42 -4.81
CA LEU A 93 8.03 -0.10 -4.51
C LEU A 93 8.83 0.94 -3.71
N ASN A 94 8.93 0.78 -2.39
CA ASN A 94 9.77 1.66 -1.60
C ASN A 94 11.24 1.51 -2.03
N GLN A 95 11.86 2.62 -2.43
CA GLN A 95 13.22 2.63 -2.97
C GLN A 95 14.29 2.30 -1.93
N GLU A 96 13.99 2.40 -0.63
CA GLU A 96 14.86 1.91 0.44
C GLU A 96 15.07 0.38 0.38
N TRP A 97 14.15 -0.35 -0.28
CA TRP A 97 14.30 -1.79 -0.50
C TRP A 97 15.27 -2.13 -1.65
N GLY A 98 15.76 -1.13 -2.38
CA GLY A 98 16.74 -1.30 -3.46
C GLY A 98 16.17 -1.92 -4.75
N ASN A 99 14.84 -1.86 -4.95
CA ASN A 99 14.19 -2.26 -6.20
C ASN A 99 13.83 -1.04 -7.05
N GLN A 100 14.70 -0.72 -8.00
CA GLN A 100 14.54 0.37 -8.97
C GLN A 100 13.68 -0.04 -10.19
N ALA A 101 13.14 -1.26 -10.21
CA ALA A 101 12.32 -1.82 -11.29
C ALA A 101 12.96 -1.69 -12.67
N THR A 102 14.24 -2.01 -12.79
CA THR A 102 15.01 -1.84 -14.04
C THR A 102 14.84 -3.00 -15.01
N THR A 103 14.30 -4.12 -14.54
CA THR A 103 14.16 -5.36 -15.31
C THR A 103 12.80 -5.98 -15.06
N VAL A 104 12.18 -6.51 -16.10
CA VAL A 104 10.95 -7.29 -16.03
C VAL A 104 11.19 -8.70 -16.53
N MET A 105 10.55 -9.68 -15.92
CA MET A 105 10.49 -11.06 -16.41
C MET A 105 9.06 -11.56 -16.39
N THR A 106 8.78 -12.56 -17.22
CA THR A 106 7.54 -13.32 -17.13
C THR A 106 7.69 -14.46 -16.13
N VAL A 107 6.62 -14.74 -15.41
CA VAL A 107 6.54 -15.79 -14.40
C VAL A 107 5.33 -16.63 -14.70
N THR A 108 5.53 -17.86 -15.15
CA THR A 108 4.42 -18.79 -15.40
C THR A 108 4.25 -19.68 -14.16
N LEU A 109 3.11 -19.53 -13.49
CA LEU A 109 2.71 -20.37 -12.37
C LEU A 109 2.01 -21.62 -12.91
N PRO A 110 2.27 -22.81 -12.34
CA PRO A 110 1.57 -24.04 -12.75
C PRO A 110 0.10 -24.03 -12.29
N GLU A 111 -0.71 -24.86 -12.95
CA GLU A 111 -2.05 -25.24 -12.47
C GLU A 111 -2.00 -25.67 -11.00
N GLY A 112 -3.07 -25.40 -10.26
CA GLY A 112 -3.18 -25.76 -8.84
C GLY A 112 -2.48 -24.79 -7.89
N THR A 113 -1.78 -23.76 -8.40
CA THR A 113 -1.22 -22.71 -7.55
C THR A 113 -2.35 -21.86 -6.94
N THR A 114 -2.34 -21.67 -5.62
CA THR A 114 -3.19 -20.66 -4.97
C THR A 114 -2.55 -19.29 -5.11
N VAL A 115 -3.31 -18.34 -5.66
CA VAL A 115 -2.94 -16.93 -5.81
C VAL A 115 -3.87 -16.04 -5.01
N TYR A 116 -3.35 -14.90 -4.57
CA TYR A 116 -4.11 -13.86 -3.89
C TYR A 116 -4.00 -12.57 -4.67
N GLU A 117 -5.11 -12.08 -5.19
CA GLU A 117 -5.15 -11.02 -6.19
C GLU A 117 -5.88 -9.79 -5.65
N GLY A 118 -5.35 -8.61 -5.91
CA GLY A 118 -5.97 -7.37 -5.48
C GLY A 118 -5.25 -6.15 -6.02
N ILE A 119 -5.65 -4.98 -5.52
CA ILE A 119 -4.99 -3.72 -5.83
C ILE A 119 -3.88 -3.47 -4.81
N VAL A 120 -2.74 -2.97 -5.26
CA VAL A 120 -1.61 -2.60 -4.38
C VAL A 120 -2.03 -1.45 -3.47
N GLY A 121 -1.87 -1.65 -2.16
CA GLY A 121 -2.02 -0.60 -1.15
C GLY A 121 -0.84 0.39 -1.16
N PRO A 122 -1.01 1.60 -0.64
CA PRO A 122 0.07 2.58 -0.56
C PRO A 122 1.17 2.13 0.40
N GLN A 123 2.41 2.57 0.14
CA GLN A 123 3.55 2.41 1.05
C GLN A 123 4.00 3.76 1.59
N THR A 124 4.72 3.75 2.73
CA THR A 124 5.16 5.00 3.35
C THR A 124 6.39 5.59 2.62
N PRO A 125 6.39 6.89 2.28
CA PRO A 125 5.26 7.81 2.36
C PRO A 125 4.37 7.72 1.09
N SER A 126 3.06 7.85 1.27
CA SER A 126 2.04 7.49 0.26
C SER A 126 2.08 8.37 -1.00
N GLU A 127 2.59 9.58 -0.88
CA GLU A 127 2.82 10.52 -1.98
C GLU A 127 3.90 10.03 -2.95
N CYS A 128 4.91 9.30 -2.46
CA CYS A 128 5.90 8.64 -3.30
C CYS A 128 5.35 7.33 -3.88
N TYR A 129 4.64 6.56 -3.05
CA TYR A 129 4.27 5.16 -3.32
C TYR A 129 2.75 4.94 -3.16
N PRO A 130 1.93 5.57 -4.02
CA PRO A 130 0.47 5.53 -3.85
C PRO A 130 -0.15 4.16 -4.13
N GLY A 131 0.57 3.27 -4.82
CA GLY A 131 0.02 1.98 -5.26
C GLY A 131 -1.02 2.15 -6.37
N GLY A 132 -2.05 1.30 -6.34
CA GLY A 132 -3.16 1.35 -7.29
C GLY A 132 -2.98 0.55 -8.58
N GLY A 133 -1.87 -0.18 -8.74
CA GLY A 133 -1.74 -1.24 -9.75
C GLY A 133 -2.32 -2.57 -9.25
N GLN A 134 -2.41 -3.55 -10.14
CA GLN A 134 -2.70 -4.94 -9.77
C GLN A 134 -1.50 -5.57 -9.04
N GLN A 135 -1.75 -6.35 -8.00
CA GLN A 135 -0.77 -7.29 -7.45
C GLN A 135 -1.36 -8.68 -7.22
N THR A 136 -0.52 -9.69 -7.47
CA THR A 136 -0.75 -11.09 -7.16
C THR A 136 0.31 -11.58 -6.16
N PHE A 137 -0.10 -12.17 -5.05
CA PHE A 137 0.79 -12.81 -4.08
C PHE A 137 0.73 -14.33 -4.20
N ILE A 138 1.90 -14.98 -4.15
CA ILE A 138 2.05 -16.44 -4.03
C ILE A 138 2.76 -16.79 -2.72
N THR A 139 2.40 -17.91 -2.09
CA THR A 139 2.99 -18.32 -0.82
C THR A 139 4.39 -18.94 -0.99
N ASP A 140 4.59 -19.73 -2.05
CA ASP A 140 5.83 -20.45 -2.36
C ASP A 140 6.44 -20.03 -3.71
N SER A 141 7.38 -19.07 -3.68
CA SER A 141 8.15 -18.68 -4.87
C SER A 141 9.31 -19.63 -5.20
N LYS A 142 9.51 -20.69 -4.41
CA LYS A 142 10.56 -21.69 -4.62
C LYS A 142 10.04 -22.97 -5.26
N ASN A 143 8.73 -23.07 -5.52
CA ASN A 143 8.15 -24.19 -6.27
C ASN A 143 8.94 -24.39 -7.59
N PRO A 144 9.54 -25.58 -7.79
CA PRO A 144 10.39 -25.85 -8.96
C PRO A 144 9.64 -25.85 -10.29
N GLU A 145 8.31 -25.96 -10.27
CA GLU A 145 7.47 -25.92 -11.47
C GLU A 145 7.20 -24.49 -11.96
N ILE A 146 7.48 -23.47 -11.14
CA ILE A 146 7.38 -22.07 -11.58
C ILE A 146 8.46 -21.79 -12.61
N LYS A 147 8.03 -21.33 -13.79
CA LYS A 147 8.94 -20.96 -14.88
C LYS A 147 9.20 -19.46 -14.83
N TRP A 148 10.45 -19.11 -14.57
CA TRP A 148 10.95 -17.73 -14.59
C TRP A 148 11.69 -17.50 -15.89
N SER A 149 11.27 -16.54 -16.71
CA SER A 149 11.99 -16.21 -17.93
C SER A 149 13.32 -15.52 -17.64
N GLU A 150 14.13 -15.37 -18.68
CA GLU A 150 15.18 -14.35 -18.66
C GLU A 150 14.55 -12.96 -18.51
N GLY A 151 15.24 -12.10 -17.75
CA GLY A 151 14.82 -10.72 -17.54
C GLY A 151 15.15 -9.84 -18.74
N LYS A 152 14.28 -8.89 -19.02
CA LYS A 152 14.45 -7.89 -20.07
C LYS A 152 14.52 -6.49 -19.44
N PRO A 153 15.47 -5.63 -19.86
CA PRO A 153 15.51 -4.27 -19.37
C PRO A 153 14.26 -3.50 -19.81
N ILE A 154 13.85 -2.52 -19.01
CA ILE A 154 12.77 -1.58 -19.35
C ILE A 154 13.31 -0.14 -19.43
N SER A 155 12.49 0.82 -19.86
CA SER A 155 12.90 2.23 -19.85
C SER A 155 13.06 2.73 -18.41
N VAL A 156 14.17 3.42 -18.15
CA VAL A 156 14.51 3.96 -16.83
C VAL A 156 14.49 5.47 -16.88
N GLY A 157 13.54 6.07 -16.16
CA GLY A 157 13.48 7.49 -15.87
C GLY A 157 13.96 7.79 -14.45
N CYS A 158 14.33 9.05 -14.20
CA CYS A 158 14.64 9.52 -12.87
C CYS A 158 13.36 9.47 -12.01
N PHE A 159 13.41 8.71 -10.91
CA PHE A 159 12.37 8.75 -9.89
C PHE A 159 12.74 9.80 -8.85
N VAL A 160 11.83 10.74 -8.61
CA VAL A 160 11.90 11.73 -7.54
C VAL A 160 10.58 11.61 -6.79
N CYS A 161 10.66 11.45 -5.47
CA CYS A 161 9.46 11.57 -4.65
C CYS A 161 9.04 13.05 -4.62
N PRO A 162 7.78 13.35 -4.98
CA PRO A 162 7.27 14.72 -5.04
C PRO A 162 7.28 15.42 -3.67
#